data_AF-A0A1D1VQA6-F1
#
_entry.id   AF-A0A1D1VQA6-F1
#
_cell.length_a   1.000
_cell.length_b   1.000
_cell.length_c   1.000
_cell.angle_alpha   90.00
_cell.angle_beta   90.00
_cell.angle_gamma   90.00
#
_symmetry.space_group_name_H-M   'P 1'
#
loop_
_entity.id
_entity.type
_entity.pdbx_description
1 polymer ?
#
loop_
_entity_poly.entity_id
_entity_poly.type
_entity_poly.pdbx_seq_one_letter_code
_entity_poly.pdbx_strand_id
1 'polypeptide(L)'
;MWTIFYTPTFSSPSQSVEYCGTMPNAHQPIDLLANIYLLVYFVIRVLGNEKKLDIVLHSMHSIVDYFTIPGVILSIVLDRYFIGFAFFRAYNCLWIVDLLANRGILRNVNTIQLAHLVLLVISVLMISSGFLHLVENMGDPWLLATSGPYNGQLISFWRCFLYLYGRVTLLDLSGMRIQTMLGRIIIYGFQILALGIVSKAIPQIILRMKVVPQFFDKTYQVPVLSLHLVVCGHVRVGPMTSFLKEFYNEDRELSEYFQIVILDESEPDDAMSRLLELYYNRLDYRRGSVMKSKDLHRVKVMEAEAVLILADRTTSDIDAEDAANIMRVVSIKNYRENARVIVQVLQYQNKAYLQNIPSWCPKHGDVCLCIAELRLGLEARSCLVPGFSTLMANYFTTRSFSEDRKYTGTWMDEYLHGTSLELYSRTFGQAFHGLTFAQACDVFHYCATCHSDFSDLANIKQCKCRHAEGSTLIYESKTSVSTPRSPLLRMLSQRKGTEMESKLWTYMCHYPNA
;
A
#
# COMPACT_ATOMS: atom_id res chain seq x y z
N MET A 1 10.84 22.27 33.39
CA MET A 1 11.31 21.44 32.24
C MET A 1 12.04 22.30 31.21
N TRP A 2 11.47 23.44 30.78
CA TRP A 2 12.22 24.50 30.07
C TRP A 2 13.37 25.12 30.89
N THR A 3 13.25 25.10 32.21
CA THR A 3 14.26 25.54 33.19
C THR A 3 15.53 24.68 33.25
N ILE A 4 15.51 23.44 32.77
CA ILE A 4 16.70 22.55 32.75
C ILE A 4 17.53 22.78 31.46
N PHE A 5 16.89 23.28 30.40
CA PHE A 5 17.50 23.43 29.08
C PHE A 5 17.82 24.88 28.70
N TYR A 6 17.23 25.85 29.40
CA TYR A 6 17.28 27.24 28.99
C TYR A 6 17.44 28.15 30.21
N THR A 7 18.67 28.54 30.53
CA THR A 7 18.84 29.73 31.35
C THR A 7 18.37 30.93 30.53
N PRO A 8 17.59 31.87 31.10
CA PRO A 8 17.27 33.15 30.47
C PRO A 8 18.51 33.98 30.13
N THR A 9 19.70 33.58 30.60
CA THR A 9 20.99 34.22 30.33
C THR A 9 21.40 34.18 28.86
N PHE A 10 20.85 33.27 28.05
CA PHE A 10 21.10 33.26 26.59
C PHE A 10 20.09 34.12 25.80
N SER A 11 18.95 34.47 26.41
CA SER A 11 17.94 35.38 25.83
C SER A 11 18.08 36.82 26.28
N SER A 12 18.81 37.10 27.36
CA SER A 12 19.12 38.47 27.75
C SER A 12 20.11 39.08 26.75
N PRO A 13 19.91 40.32 26.28
CA PRO A 13 20.82 41.02 25.38
C PRO A 13 22.07 41.52 26.14
N SER A 14 22.60 40.70 27.05
CA SER A 14 23.63 41.09 28.01
C SER A 14 25.03 40.76 27.49
N GLN A 15 25.95 41.69 27.75
CA GLN A 15 27.09 42.06 26.90
C GLN A 15 28.46 41.48 27.32
N SER A 16 28.54 40.30 27.97
CA SER A 16 29.84 39.67 28.28
C SER A 16 29.71 38.21 28.74
N VAL A 17 30.74 37.38 28.50
CA VAL A 17 30.81 35.95 28.93
C VAL A 17 31.00 35.81 30.44
N GLU A 18 31.56 36.85 31.07
CA GLU A 18 31.84 36.95 32.50
C GLU A 18 31.05 38.11 33.12
N TYR A 19 30.43 37.84 34.27
CA TYR A 19 29.84 38.87 35.12
C TYR A 19 30.50 38.81 36.50
N CYS A 20 31.03 39.96 36.95
CA CYS A 20 31.42 40.13 38.35
C CYS A 20 30.20 40.58 39.16
N GLY A 21 29.84 39.80 40.18
CA GLY A 21 28.75 40.09 41.11
C GLY A 21 27.64 39.04 41.11
N THR A 22 26.91 38.98 42.23
CA THR A 22 25.70 38.16 42.39
C THR A 22 24.63 38.59 41.40
N MET A 23 24.16 37.68 40.54
CA MET A 23 22.96 37.94 39.74
C MET A 23 21.76 38.09 40.71
N PRO A 24 21.00 39.20 40.69
CA PRO A 24 19.89 39.42 41.62
C PRO A 24 18.61 38.63 41.26
N ASN A 25 18.75 37.42 40.71
CA ASN A 25 17.61 36.66 40.16
C ASN A 25 17.50 35.25 40.75
N ALA A 26 16.26 34.79 40.93
CA ALA A 26 15.87 33.45 41.39
C ALA A 26 16.42 32.27 40.54
N HIS A 27 17.26 32.52 39.54
CA HIS A 27 17.79 31.53 38.60
C HIS A 27 19.06 30.82 39.10
N GLN A 28 19.92 31.51 39.87
CA GLN A 28 21.13 30.90 40.45
C GLN A 28 20.83 29.72 41.40
N PRO A 29 19.85 29.80 42.33
CA PRO A 29 19.52 28.65 43.18
C PRO A 29 18.86 27.50 42.40
N ILE A 30 18.09 27.80 41.34
CA ILE A 30 17.50 26.77 40.47
C ILE A 30 18.59 26.03 39.70
N ASP A 31 19.59 26.75 39.18
CA ASP A 31 20.72 26.13 38.50
C ASP A 31 21.53 25.27 39.47
N LEU A 32 21.82 25.77 40.67
CA LEU A 32 22.50 24.99 41.71
C LEU A 32 21.75 23.69 42.04
N LEU A 33 20.44 23.75 42.25
CA LEU A 33 19.62 22.58 42.55
C LEU A 33 19.67 21.54 41.40
N ALA A 34 19.62 22.00 40.14
CA ALA A 34 19.73 21.13 38.98
C ALA A 34 21.11 20.46 38.89
N ASN A 35 22.20 21.18 39.18
CA ASN A 35 23.55 20.60 39.16
C ASN A 35 23.80 19.65 40.34
N ILE A 36 23.21 19.89 41.52
CA ILE A 36 23.24 18.93 42.63
C ILE A 36 22.52 17.64 42.23
N TYR A 37 21.36 17.75 41.58
CA TYR A 37 20.65 16.58 41.04
C TYR A 37 21.50 15.81 40.02
N LEU A 38 22.14 16.50 39.07
CA LEU A 38 23.02 15.88 38.08
C LEU A 38 24.26 15.22 38.72
N LEU A 39 24.82 15.82 39.78
CA LEU A 39 25.92 15.25 40.54
C LEU A 39 25.50 13.95 41.26
N VAL A 40 24.34 13.94 41.91
CA VAL A 40 23.80 12.72 42.53
C VAL A 40 23.55 11.65 41.48
N TYR A 41 22.99 12.03 40.32
CA TYR A 41 22.76 11.11 39.21
C TYR A 41 24.06 10.54 38.63
N PHE A 42 25.10 11.36 38.50
CA PHE A 42 26.44 10.92 38.10
C PHE A 42 27.01 9.89 39.08
N VAL A 43 26.90 10.16 40.39
CA VAL A 43 27.35 9.21 41.44
C VAL A 43 26.61 7.89 41.35
N ILE A 44 25.27 7.92 41.18
CA ILE A 44 24.46 6.71 41.00
C ILE A 44 24.91 5.92 39.76
N ARG A 45 25.17 6.60 38.63
CA ARG A 45 25.63 5.97 37.39
C ARG A 45 27.01 5.32 37.53
N VAL A 46 27.91 5.93 38.30
CA VAL A 46 29.26 5.38 38.56
C VAL A 46 29.20 4.20 39.54
N LEU A 47 28.36 4.27 40.58
CA LEU A 47 28.21 3.20 41.56
C LEU A 47 27.46 1.98 41.00
N GLY A 48 26.48 2.20 40.13
CA GLY A 48 25.63 1.14 39.56
C GLY A 48 26.29 0.27 38.48
N ASN A 49 27.53 0.58 38.07
CA ASN A 49 28.21 -0.14 37.00
C ASN A 49 29.50 -0.82 37.47
N GLU A 50 29.74 -2.02 36.96
CA GLU A 50 30.89 -2.86 37.34
C GLU A 50 32.23 -2.30 36.85
N LYS A 51 32.26 -1.75 35.62
CA LYS A 51 33.46 -1.16 35.01
C LYS A 51 33.51 0.35 35.22
N LYS A 52 33.96 0.77 36.40
CA LYS A 52 34.00 2.19 36.80
C LYS A 52 34.78 3.09 35.83
N LEU A 53 35.94 2.64 35.35
CA LEU A 53 36.79 3.44 34.45
C LEU A 53 36.18 3.66 33.07
N ASP A 54 35.42 2.69 32.56
CA ASP A 54 34.83 2.76 31.22
C ASP A 54 33.75 3.85 31.13
N ILE A 55 32.90 3.95 32.15
CA ILE A 55 31.86 5.00 32.20
C ILE A 55 32.42 6.37 32.52
N VAL A 56 33.47 6.41 33.35
CA VAL A 56 34.15 7.66 33.69
C VAL A 56 34.86 8.23 32.47
N LEU A 57 35.43 7.43 31.58
CA LEU A 57 36.23 7.92 30.44
C LEU A 57 35.51 7.88 29.07
N HIS A 58 34.72 6.85 28.78
CA HIS A 58 34.15 6.63 27.43
C HIS A 58 32.69 7.12 27.27
N SER A 59 31.95 7.33 28.36
CA SER A 59 30.55 7.79 28.24
C SER A 59 30.48 9.28 27.91
N MET A 60 29.83 9.64 26.80
CA MET A 60 29.59 11.03 26.40
C MET A 60 28.83 11.83 27.46
N HIS A 61 27.94 11.19 28.23
CA HIS A 61 27.22 11.84 29.32
C HIS A 61 28.14 12.22 30.49
N SER A 62 29.15 11.40 30.79
CA SER A 62 30.13 11.72 31.84
C SER A 62 31.00 12.91 31.46
N ILE A 63 31.35 13.04 30.18
CA ILE A 63 32.09 14.20 29.66
C ILE A 63 31.30 15.50 29.88
N VAL A 64 30.00 15.48 29.59
CA VAL A 64 29.11 16.64 29.82
C VAL A 64 29.08 17.01 31.31
N ASP A 65 28.99 16.02 32.20
CA ASP A 65 28.94 16.22 33.64
C ASP A 65 30.27 16.83 34.18
N TYR A 66 31.43 16.45 33.64
CA TYR A 66 32.73 17.02 34.04
C TYR A 66 32.89 18.50 33.73
N PHE A 67 32.37 18.98 32.61
CA PHE A 67 32.51 20.39 32.22
C PHE A 67 31.46 21.29 32.85
N THR A 68 30.31 20.73 33.24
CA THR A 68 29.16 21.52 33.73
C THR A 68 29.11 21.63 35.24
N ILE A 69 29.39 20.54 35.98
CA ILE A 69 29.22 20.52 37.45
C ILE A 69 30.29 21.37 38.17
N PRO A 70 31.61 21.23 37.90
CA PRO A 70 32.62 22.03 38.58
C PRO A 70 32.51 23.53 38.29
N GLY A 71 32.07 23.91 37.07
CA GLY A 71 31.91 25.30 36.68
C GLY A 71 30.88 26.06 37.52
N VAL A 72 29.79 25.39 37.92
CA VAL A 72 28.74 25.98 38.78
C VAL A 72 29.15 26.00 40.25
N ILE A 73 29.92 25.00 40.71
CA ILE A 73 30.46 25.02 42.08
C ILE A 73 31.48 26.16 42.21
N LEU A 74 32.35 26.32 41.22
CA LEU A 74 33.37 27.36 41.19
C LEU A 74 32.77 28.77 41.12
N SER A 75 31.66 28.95 40.39
CA SER A 75 30.99 30.25 40.29
C SER A 75 30.43 30.75 41.63
N ILE A 76 30.02 29.83 42.52
CA ILE A 76 29.57 30.14 43.88
C ILE A 76 30.76 30.48 44.78
N VAL A 77 31.85 29.70 44.69
CA VAL A 77 33.04 29.92 45.53
C VAL A 77 33.73 31.25 45.20
N LEU A 78 33.76 31.64 43.92
CA LEU A 78 34.42 32.86 43.45
C LEU A 78 33.48 34.08 43.34
N ASP A 79 32.20 33.91 43.65
CA ASP A 79 31.13 34.92 43.45
C ASP A 79 31.16 35.58 42.05
N ARG A 80 31.45 34.77 41.04
CA ARG A 80 31.58 35.19 39.64
C ARG A 80 30.83 34.23 38.74
N TYR A 81 29.86 34.73 38.00
CA TYR A 81 29.09 33.91 37.07
C TYR A 81 29.82 33.80 35.72
N PHE A 82 30.11 32.57 35.33
CA PHE A 82 30.79 32.23 34.08
C PHE A 82 29.91 31.30 33.24
N ILE A 83 29.51 31.75 32.05
CA ILE A 83 28.64 30.97 31.13
C ILE A 83 29.40 29.79 30.50
N GLY A 84 30.72 29.94 30.31
CA GLY A 84 31.68 28.89 29.98
C GLY A 84 31.15 27.75 29.11
N PHE A 85 31.21 26.53 29.66
CA PHE A 85 30.88 25.27 29.00
C PHE A 85 29.44 24.79 29.26
N ALA A 86 28.54 25.67 29.70
CA ALA A 86 27.15 25.30 30.04
C ALA A 86 26.36 24.73 28.84
N PHE A 87 26.77 25.03 27.60
CA PHE A 87 26.13 24.55 26.39
C PHE A 87 26.22 23.01 26.20
N PHE A 88 27.13 22.31 26.88
CA PHE A 88 27.18 20.84 26.83
C PHE A 88 25.91 20.17 27.39
N ARG A 89 25.14 20.88 28.23
CA ARG A 89 23.86 20.39 28.75
C ARG A 89 22.84 20.07 27.64
N ALA A 90 23.00 20.64 26.44
CA ALA A 90 22.16 20.31 25.29
C ALA A 90 22.22 18.82 24.90
N TYR A 91 23.32 18.12 25.20
CA TYR A 91 23.42 16.68 24.95
C TYR A 91 22.42 15.85 25.79
N ASN A 92 22.06 16.33 26.98
CA ASN A 92 21.11 15.64 27.86
C ASN A 92 19.66 15.64 27.30
N CYS A 93 19.38 16.38 26.22
CA CYS A 93 18.13 16.25 25.46
C CYS A 93 17.88 14.82 24.96
N LEU A 94 18.94 14.04 24.74
CA LEU A 94 18.81 12.66 24.29
C LEU A 94 18.09 11.76 25.30
N TRP A 95 18.20 12.02 26.61
CA TRP A 95 17.48 11.28 27.65
C TRP A 95 15.96 11.39 27.51
N ILE A 96 15.45 12.43 26.84
CA ILE A 96 14.01 12.57 26.59
C ILE A 96 13.50 11.42 25.72
N VAL A 97 14.30 10.97 24.75
CA VAL A 97 13.90 9.85 23.88
C VAL A 97 13.79 8.56 24.67
N ASP A 98 14.79 8.28 25.51
CA ASP A 98 14.81 7.09 26.36
C ASP A 98 13.66 7.11 27.38
N LEU A 99 13.36 8.29 27.94
CA LEU A 99 12.22 8.47 28.84
C LEU A 99 10.88 8.23 28.14
N LEU A 100 10.70 8.75 26.92
CA LEU A 100 9.49 8.57 26.11
C LEU A 100 9.30 7.12 25.67
N ALA A 101 10.40 6.42 25.37
CA ALA A 101 10.39 4.99 25.07
C ALA A 101 9.97 4.17 26.30
N ASN A 102 10.56 4.45 27.47
CA ASN A 102 10.21 3.77 28.72
C ASN A 102 8.77 4.02 29.18
N ARG A 103 8.20 5.19 28.84
CA ARG A 103 6.79 5.54 29.10
C ARG A 103 5.80 4.89 28.11
N GLY A 104 6.28 4.16 27.10
CA GLY A 104 5.45 3.48 26.11
C GLY A 104 4.73 4.40 25.12
N ILE A 105 5.14 5.68 25.03
CA ILE A 105 4.60 6.65 24.07
C ILE A 105 5.14 6.34 22.67
N LEU A 106 6.43 6.06 22.57
CA LEU A 106 7.07 5.60 21.32
C LEU A 106 7.08 4.07 21.31
N ARG A 107 6.09 3.45 20.65
CA ARG A 107 5.94 1.98 20.63
C ARG A 107 6.79 1.29 19.58
N ASN A 108 7.08 1.96 18.47
CA ASN A 108 7.78 1.35 17.35
C ASN A 108 9.29 1.59 17.47
N VAL A 109 10.08 0.53 17.31
CA VAL A 109 11.56 0.60 17.31
C VAL A 109 12.06 1.63 16.29
N ASN A 110 11.45 1.67 15.10
CA ASN A 110 11.79 2.64 14.06
C ASN A 110 11.53 4.08 14.49
N THR A 111 10.44 4.34 15.24
CA THR A 111 10.11 5.69 15.74
C THR A 111 11.05 6.14 16.86
N ILE A 112 11.47 5.23 17.74
CA ILE A 112 12.44 5.52 18.80
C ILE A 112 13.78 5.88 18.18
N GLN A 113 14.27 5.07 17.24
CA GLN A 113 15.57 5.31 16.62
C GLN A 113 15.56 6.56 15.73
N LEU A 114 14.43 6.88 15.09
CA LEU A 114 14.26 8.15 14.35
C LEU A 114 14.31 9.35 15.29
N ALA A 115 13.57 9.32 16.40
CA ALA A 115 13.57 10.39 17.39
C ALA A 115 14.97 10.62 17.98
N HIS A 116 15.71 9.55 18.26
CA HIS A 116 17.09 9.63 18.71
C HIS A 116 17.99 10.32 17.68
N LEU A 117 17.86 9.98 16.40
CA LEU A 117 18.69 10.55 15.34
C LEU A 117 18.41 12.04 15.12
N VAL A 118 17.14 12.45 15.12
CA VAL A 118 16.74 13.86 14.99
C VAL A 118 17.24 14.69 16.17
N LEU A 119 17.04 14.22 17.41
CA LEU A 119 17.51 14.93 18.59
C LEU A 119 19.03 14.97 18.69
N LEU A 120 19.74 13.96 18.19
CA LEU A 120 21.20 13.98 18.11
C LEU A 120 21.70 15.12 17.20
N VAL A 121 21.11 15.29 16.02
CA VAL A 121 21.49 16.36 15.08
C VAL A 121 21.25 17.74 15.71
N ILE A 122 20.10 17.95 16.35
CA ILE A 122 19.78 19.21 17.03
C ILE A 122 20.74 19.47 18.20
N SER A 123 21.06 18.45 18.99
CA SER A 123 21.96 18.58 20.14
C SER A 123 23.39 18.94 19.71
N VAL A 124 23.89 18.33 18.63
CA VAL A 124 25.21 18.66 18.07
C VAL A 124 25.27 20.10 17.54
N LEU A 125 24.22 20.57 16.84
CA LEU A 125 24.12 21.97 16.39
C LEU A 125 24.15 22.96 17.56
N MET A 126 23.42 22.66 18.64
CA MET A 126 23.38 23.50 19.85
C MET A 126 24.75 23.58 20.54
N ILE A 127 25.46 22.45 20.66
CA ILE A 127 26.81 22.40 21.26
C ILE A 127 27.80 23.21 20.43
N SER A 128 27.80 23.04 19.10
CA SER A 128 28.69 23.77 18.20
C SER A 128 28.40 25.28 18.18
N SER A 129 27.13 25.67 18.28
CA SER A 129 26.74 27.07 18.48
C SER A 129 27.26 27.64 19.79
N GLY A 130 27.27 26.83 20.86
CA GLY A 130 27.83 27.19 22.15
C GLY A 130 29.33 27.46 22.09
N PHE A 131 30.09 26.61 21.38
CA PHE A 131 31.51 26.83 21.12
C PHE A 131 31.78 28.12 20.34
N LEU A 132 31.02 28.37 19.27
CA LEU A 132 31.16 29.59 18.48
C LEU A 132 30.84 30.84 19.31
N HIS A 133 29.76 30.80 20.10
CA HIS A 133 29.36 31.87 21.01
C HIS A 133 30.44 32.15 22.07
N LEU A 134 31.06 31.11 22.64
CA LEU A 134 32.13 31.27 23.63
C LEU A 134 33.35 31.96 23.00
N VAL A 135 33.79 31.48 21.83
CA VAL A 135 35.01 31.97 21.17
C VAL A 135 34.85 33.38 20.61
N GLU A 136 33.73 33.69 19.94
CA GLU A 136 33.51 35.04 19.39
C GLU A 136 33.39 36.10 20.50
N ASN A 137 32.77 35.76 21.62
CA ASN A 137 32.63 36.69 22.75
C ASN A 137 33.91 36.80 23.61
N MET A 138 34.76 35.77 23.65
CA MET A 138 36.06 35.84 24.35
C MET A 138 37.15 36.50 23.52
N GLY A 139 37.14 36.30 22.20
CA GLY A 139 38.23 36.67 21.30
C GLY A 139 39.38 35.66 21.30
N ASP A 140 40.37 35.88 20.43
CA ASP A 140 41.53 34.99 20.31
C ASP A 140 42.54 35.20 21.48
N PRO A 141 42.90 34.17 22.26
CA PRO A 141 43.75 34.33 23.44
C PRO A 141 45.16 34.90 23.17
N TRP A 142 45.73 34.65 21.98
CA TRP A 142 47.07 35.13 21.64
C TRP A 142 47.13 36.63 21.35
N LEU A 143 46.00 37.25 21.01
CA LEU A 143 45.88 38.70 20.83
C LEU A 143 45.70 39.45 22.15
N LEU A 144 45.44 38.74 23.26
CA LEU A 144 45.46 39.32 24.61
C LEU A 144 46.88 39.42 25.19
N ALA A 145 47.81 38.59 24.72
CA ALA A 145 49.20 38.53 25.23
C ALA A 145 50.16 39.49 24.51
N THR A 146 49.77 39.97 23.33
CA THR A 146 50.51 40.94 22.53
C THR A 146 49.63 42.17 22.36
N SER A 147 50.19 43.38 22.29
CA SER A 147 49.45 44.64 22.17
C SER A 147 48.75 44.82 20.81
N GLY A 148 47.96 43.84 20.39
CA GLY A 148 47.12 43.86 19.20
C GLY A 148 45.71 44.36 19.52
N PRO A 149 44.91 44.69 18.50
CA PRO A 149 43.49 45.01 18.67
C PRO A 149 42.73 43.78 19.21
N TYR A 150 41.82 44.01 20.16
CA TYR A 150 40.93 42.99 20.68
C TYR A 150 39.90 42.61 19.61
N ASN A 151 39.88 41.34 19.20
CA ASN A 151 39.05 40.83 18.10
C ASN A 151 37.75 40.14 18.57
N GLY A 152 37.31 40.39 19.81
CA GLY A 152 36.06 39.84 20.33
C GLY A 152 34.84 40.63 19.86
N GLN A 153 33.78 39.92 19.49
CA GLN A 153 32.50 40.50 19.09
C GLN A 153 31.39 40.01 20.03
N LEU A 154 30.57 40.95 20.52
CA LEU A 154 29.42 40.66 21.36
C LEU A 154 28.25 40.14 20.52
N ILE A 155 28.03 38.83 20.57
CA ILE A 155 27.04 38.12 19.77
C ILE A 155 26.15 37.27 20.69
N SER A 156 24.84 37.34 20.45
CA SER A 156 23.86 36.47 21.11
C SER A 156 23.94 35.03 20.61
N PHE A 157 23.74 34.06 21.51
CA PHE A 157 23.73 32.63 21.18
C PHE A 157 22.83 32.25 20.00
N TRP A 158 21.62 32.81 19.92
CA TRP A 158 20.69 32.50 18.83
C TRP A 158 21.17 32.93 17.45
N ARG A 159 21.93 34.03 17.38
CA ARG A 159 22.52 34.44 16.11
C ARG A 159 23.62 33.46 15.70
N CYS A 160 24.44 32.96 16.64
CA CYS A 160 25.43 31.90 16.37
C CYS A 160 24.76 30.59 15.91
N PHE A 161 23.62 30.23 16.52
CA PHE A 161 22.86 29.06 16.14
C PHE A 161 22.32 29.19 14.72
N LEU A 162 21.72 30.34 14.39
CA LEU A 162 21.19 30.62 13.05
C LEU A 162 22.31 30.63 12.00
N TYR A 163 23.50 31.15 12.34
CA TYR A 163 24.66 31.13 11.47
C TYR A 163 25.11 29.69 11.15
N LEU A 164 25.28 28.84 12.17
CA LEU A 164 25.69 27.44 11.96
C LEU A 164 24.61 26.59 11.30
N TYR A 165 23.35 26.79 11.68
CA TYR A 165 22.20 26.18 11.00
C TYR A 165 22.22 26.51 9.52
N GLY A 166 22.42 27.79 9.18
CA GLY A 166 22.53 28.23 7.79
C GLY A 166 23.72 27.64 7.02
N ARG A 167 24.82 27.29 7.69
CA ARG A 167 25.95 26.57 7.07
C ARG A 167 25.64 25.10 6.79
N VAL A 168 24.83 24.46 7.63
CA VAL A 168 24.38 23.07 7.41
C VAL A 168 23.30 23.00 6.33
N THR A 169 22.35 23.95 6.33
CA THR A 169 21.26 23.98 5.33
C THR A 169 21.58 24.76 4.06
N LEU A 170 22.79 25.32 3.96
CA LEU A 170 23.23 26.21 2.87
C LEU A 170 22.36 27.48 2.70
N LEU A 171 21.69 27.93 3.77
CA LEU A 171 20.81 29.10 3.81
C LEU A 171 21.22 30.03 4.95
N ASP A 172 22.09 31.01 4.69
CA ASP A 172 22.54 31.94 5.72
C ASP A 172 21.58 33.12 5.91
N LEU A 173 20.82 33.10 7.00
CA LEU A 173 19.90 34.16 7.43
C LEU A 173 20.47 35.04 8.56
N SER A 174 21.68 34.75 9.02
CA SER A 174 22.22 35.35 10.24
C SER A 174 22.91 36.70 10.01
N GLY A 175 23.40 36.95 8.78
CA GLY A 175 24.08 38.19 8.42
C GLY A 175 25.38 38.47 9.19
N MET A 176 25.92 37.47 9.90
CA MET A 176 27.11 37.64 10.75
C MET A 176 28.40 37.29 10.02
N ARG A 177 29.49 37.97 10.40
CA ARG A 177 30.85 37.66 9.95
C ARG A 177 31.71 37.31 11.14
N ILE A 178 32.44 36.23 11.02
CA ILE A 178 33.29 35.71 12.10
C ILE A 178 34.66 36.37 12.05
N GLN A 179 35.02 37.01 13.15
CA GLN A 179 36.23 37.84 13.25
C GLN A 179 37.42 37.03 13.78
N THR A 180 37.17 36.11 14.70
CA THR A 180 38.22 35.33 15.36
C THR A 180 38.79 34.24 14.46
N MET A 181 40.08 33.92 14.59
CA MET A 181 40.67 32.80 13.86
C MET A 181 40.24 31.46 14.47
N LEU A 182 40.08 31.37 15.79
CA LEU A 182 39.54 30.17 16.43
C LEU A 182 38.12 29.88 15.95
N GLY A 183 37.28 30.89 15.80
CA GLY A 183 35.92 30.77 15.27
C GLY A 183 35.95 30.19 13.85
N ARG A 184 36.84 30.66 12.98
CA ARG A 184 36.99 30.12 11.61
C ARG A 184 37.39 28.65 11.61
N ILE A 185 38.33 28.25 12.46
CA ILE A 185 38.76 26.85 12.59
C ILE A 185 37.57 25.97 13.05
N ILE A 186 36.80 26.44 14.04
CA ILE A 186 35.63 25.72 14.58
C ILE A 186 34.57 25.53 13.50
N ILE A 187 34.29 26.54 12.67
CA ILE A 187 33.32 26.40 11.56
C ILE A 187 33.78 25.33 10.57
N TYR A 188 35.04 25.37 10.12
CA TYR A 188 35.52 24.41 9.12
C TYR A 188 35.52 22.98 9.67
N GLY A 189 35.96 22.80 10.92
CA GLY A 189 35.88 21.52 11.61
C GLY A 189 34.44 21.03 11.77
N PHE A 190 33.53 21.93 12.16
CA PHE A 190 32.12 21.61 12.29
C PHE A 190 31.47 21.27 10.94
N GLN A 191 31.81 21.96 9.85
CA GLN A 191 31.25 21.69 8.53
C GLN A 191 31.58 20.27 8.06
N ILE A 192 32.81 19.80 8.30
CA ILE A 192 33.24 18.43 7.98
C ILE A 192 32.47 17.42 8.83
N LEU A 193 32.36 17.67 10.14
CA LEU A 193 31.61 16.81 11.06
C LEU A 193 30.12 16.74 10.71
N ALA A 194 29.50 17.90 10.43
CA ALA A 194 28.11 18.03 10.05
C ALA A 194 27.82 17.29 8.74
N LEU A 195 28.70 17.40 7.73
CA LEU A 195 28.55 16.66 6.49
C LEU A 195 28.58 15.14 6.74
N GLY A 196 29.47 14.65 7.60
CA GLY A 196 29.53 13.23 7.97
C GLY A 196 28.28 12.73 8.70
N ILE A 197 27.79 13.49 9.68
CA ILE A 197 26.58 13.15 10.45
C ILE A 197 25.35 13.18 9.55
N VAL A 198 25.18 14.23 8.75
CA VAL A 198 24.04 14.41 7.84
C VAL A 198 24.03 13.33 6.76
N SER A 199 25.19 12.98 6.19
CA SER A 199 25.30 11.92 5.17
C SER A 199 24.90 10.55 5.69
N LYS A 200 25.14 10.27 6.98
CA LYS A 200 24.68 9.03 7.64
C LYS A 200 23.22 9.13 8.08
N ALA A 201 22.80 10.30 8.56
CA ALA A 201 21.48 10.51 9.13
C ALA A 201 20.38 10.52 8.05
N ILE A 202 20.58 11.22 6.94
CA ILE A 202 19.54 11.37 5.90
C ILE A 202 19.08 10.01 5.33
N PRO A 203 19.96 9.10 4.88
CA PRO A 203 19.52 7.81 4.35
C PRO A 203 18.82 6.96 5.42
N GLN A 204 19.28 7.00 6.67
CA GLN A 204 18.64 6.26 7.77
C GLN A 204 17.28 6.84 8.12
N ILE A 205 17.13 8.17 8.10
CA ILE A 205 15.86 8.86 8.25
C ILE A 205 14.93 8.46 7.11
N ILE A 206 15.35 8.54 5.85
CA ILE A 206 14.51 8.18 4.68
C ILE A 206 14.08 6.71 4.73
N LEU A 207 15.01 5.78 5.01
CA LEU A 207 14.69 4.36 5.08
C LEU A 207 13.69 4.03 6.20
N ARG A 208 13.73 4.77 7.32
CA ARG A 208 12.88 4.53 8.49
C ARG A 208 11.61 5.37 8.50
N MET A 209 11.64 6.52 7.82
CA MET A 209 10.50 7.35 7.44
C MET A 209 9.90 6.92 6.11
N LYS A 210 10.30 5.78 5.52
CA LYS A 210 9.41 5.06 4.60
C LYS A 210 8.18 4.67 5.42
N VAL A 211 7.29 5.65 5.53
CA VAL A 211 5.86 5.49 5.67
C VAL A 211 5.55 4.59 4.48
N VAL A 212 5.53 3.29 4.72
CA VAL A 212 4.77 2.37 3.87
C VAL A 212 3.45 3.10 3.68
N PRO A 213 3.06 3.45 2.45
CA PRO A 213 1.81 4.16 2.25
C PRO A 213 0.75 3.28 2.88
N GLN A 214 0.21 3.73 4.02
CA GLN A 214 -0.83 3.02 4.77
C GLN A 214 -2.10 2.82 3.91
N PHE A 215 -2.09 3.32 2.68
CA PHE A 215 -3.07 3.08 1.65
C PHE A 215 -3.42 1.58 1.50
N PHE A 216 -2.43 0.69 1.42
CA PHE A 216 -2.68 -0.75 1.26
C PHE A 216 -3.14 -1.45 2.55
N ASP A 217 -2.86 -0.83 3.71
CA ASP A 217 -3.24 -1.33 5.04
C ASP A 217 -4.63 -0.82 5.49
N LYS A 218 -5.23 0.12 4.74
CA LYS A 218 -6.57 0.63 5.01
C LYS A 218 -7.65 -0.41 4.73
N THR A 219 -8.82 -0.16 5.32
CA THR A 219 -10.04 -0.95 5.08
C THR A 219 -10.64 -0.62 3.74
N TYR A 220 -11.01 -1.67 3.00
CA TYR A 220 -11.74 -1.52 1.75
C TYR A 220 -13.14 -0.98 2.02
N GLN A 221 -13.53 0.03 1.26
CA GLN A 221 -14.86 0.60 1.32
C GLN A 221 -15.62 0.17 0.08
N VAL A 222 -16.67 -0.62 0.28
CA VAL A 222 -17.54 -1.08 -0.80
C VAL A 222 -18.36 0.12 -1.30
N PRO A 223 -18.28 0.49 -2.58
CA PRO A 223 -19.17 1.50 -3.13
C PRO A 223 -20.64 1.04 -3.07
N VAL A 224 -21.56 1.97 -2.79
CA VAL A 224 -22.97 1.74 -2.44
C VAL A 224 -23.79 0.99 -3.52
N LEU A 225 -23.24 0.79 -4.72
CA LEU A 225 -23.92 0.21 -5.88
C LEU A 225 -23.07 -0.79 -6.69
N SER A 226 -21.91 -1.22 -6.17
CA SER A 226 -21.04 -2.19 -6.84
C SER A 226 -20.98 -3.50 -6.08
N LEU A 227 -20.96 -4.60 -6.81
CA LEU A 227 -20.57 -5.90 -6.27
C LEU A 227 -19.04 -5.95 -6.24
N HIS A 228 -18.46 -6.68 -5.29
CA HIS A 228 -17.02 -6.91 -5.29
C HIS A 228 -16.64 -8.38 -5.24
N LEU A 229 -15.50 -8.64 -5.86
CA LEU A 229 -14.86 -9.93 -5.96
C LEU A 229 -13.51 -9.86 -5.22
N VAL A 230 -13.24 -10.82 -4.35
CA VAL A 230 -11.93 -10.90 -3.68
C VAL A 230 -11.06 -11.90 -4.41
N VAL A 231 -9.87 -11.49 -4.85
CA VAL A 231 -8.89 -12.35 -5.51
C VAL A 231 -7.68 -12.51 -4.59
N CYS A 232 -7.26 -13.74 -4.36
CA CYS A 232 -6.13 -14.06 -3.48
C CYS A 232 -5.36 -15.29 -3.98
N GLY A 233 -4.34 -15.68 -3.22
CA GLY A 233 -3.43 -16.77 -3.60
C GLY A 233 -2.24 -16.24 -4.37
N HIS A 234 -1.96 -16.82 -5.52
CA HIS A 234 -0.82 -16.45 -6.33
C HIS A 234 -1.15 -15.33 -7.34
N VAL A 235 -0.99 -14.06 -6.93
CA VAL A 235 -1.39 -12.90 -7.74
C VAL A 235 -0.19 -12.22 -8.40
N ARG A 236 0.23 -12.73 -9.57
CA ARG A 236 1.23 -12.08 -10.44
C ARG A 236 0.57 -11.22 -11.53
N VAL A 237 1.32 -10.24 -12.04
CA VAL A 237 0.85 -9.28 -13.05
C VAL A 237 0.39 -9.96 -14.34
N GLY A 238 1.09 -11.00 -14.81
CA GLY A 238 0.74 -11.74 -16.04
C GLY A 238 -0.66 -12.37 -15.98
N PRO A 239 -0.90 -13.34 -15.07
CA PRO A 239 -2.22 -13.94 -14.88
C PRO A 239 -3.31 -12.92 -14.57
N MET A 240 -2.99 -11.90 -13.75
CA MET A 240 -3.97 -10.87 -13.40
C MET A 240 -4.37 -10.03 -14.61
N THR A 241 -3.42 -9.66 -15.48
CA THR A 241 -3.72 -8.90 -16.71
C THR A 241 -4.61 -9.70 -17.64
N SER A 242 -4.32 -11.01 -17.85
CA SER A 242 -5.18 -11.89 -18.65
C SER A 242 -6.57 -12.02 -18.04
N PHE A 243 -6.66 -12.18 -16.72
CA PHE A 243 -7.93 -12.27 -16.02
C PHE A 243 -8.75 -10.98 -16.14
N LEU A 244 -8.15 -9.79 -15.96
CA LEU A 244 -8.85 -8.51 -16.08
C LEU A 244 -9.36 -8.25 -17.50
N LYS A 245 -8.55 -8.58 -18.52
CA LYS A 245 -8.95 -8.45 -19.92
C LYS A 245 -10.15 -9.34 -20.26
N GLU A 246 -10.15 -10.57 -19.76
CA GLU A 246 -11.24 -11.51 -19.96
C GLU A 246 -12.49 -11.10 -19.16
N PHE A 247 -12.30 -10.65 -17.92
CA PHE A 247 -13.40 -10.33 -17.02
C PHE A 247 -14.12 -9.03 -17.40
N TYR A 248 -13.38 -7.99 -17.75
CA TYR A 248 -13.92 -6.67 -18.15
C TYR A 248 -14.08 -6.51 -19.66
N ASN A 249 -14.23 -7.60 -20.40
CA ASN A 249 -14.50 -7.52 -21.83
C ASN A 249 -15.87 -6.87 -22.08
N GLU A 250 -15.99 -6.10 -23.16
CA GLU A 250 -17.20 -5.37 -23.56
C GLU A 250 -18.37 -6.32 -23.86
N ASP A 251 -18.10 -7.53 -24.36
CA ASP A 251 -19.12 -8.56 -24.62
C ASP A 251 -19.80 -9.05 -23.32
N ARG A 252 -19.24 -8.71 -22.14
CA ARG A 252 -19.75 -9.11 -20.82
C ARG A 252 -20.47 -7.95 -20.11
N GLU A 253 -21.77 -7.83 -20.35
CA GLU A 253 -22.64 -6.75 -19.81
C GLU A 253 -22.59 -6.56 -18.28
N LEU A 254 -22.43 -7.64 -17.51
CA LEU A 254 -22.47 -7.57 -16.04
C LEU A 254 -21.14 -7.13 -15.41
N SER A 255 -20.05 -7.16 -16.17
CA SER A 255 -18.70 -6.93 -15.64
C SER A 255 -18.49 -5.51 -15.12
N GLU A 256 -19.19 -4.52 -15.67
CA GLU A 256 -19.05 -3.10 -15.31
C GLU A 256 -19.42 -2.78 -13.86
N TYR A 257 -20.26 -3.61 -13.24
CA TYR A 257 -20.74 -3.42 -11.87
C TYR A 257 -19.83 -4.08 -10.82
N PHE A 258 -18.85 -4.87 -11.25
CA PHE A 258 -17.93 -5.59 -10.37
C PHE A 258 -16.64 -4.82 -10.13
N GLN A 259 -16.29 -4.66 -8.86
CA GLN A 259 -14.96 -4.27 -8.43
C GLN A 259 -14.16 -5.49 -8.01
N ILE A 260 -12.87 -5.52 -8.32
CA ILE A 260 -11.97 -6.59 -7.93
C ILE A 260 -11.02 -6.07 -6.84
N VAL A 261 -10.96 -6.78 -5.73
CA VAL A 261 -10.05 -6.51 -4.61
C VAL A 261 -9.02 -7.62 -4.53
N ILE A 262 -7.76 -7.28 -4.77
CA ILE A 262 -6.63 -8.18 -4.59
C ILE A 262 -6.23 -8.18 -3.11
N LEU A 263 -6.14 -9.37 -2.53
CA LEU A 263 -5.59 -9.60 -1.19
C LEU A 263 -4.36 -10.48 -1.28
N ASP A 264 -3.20 -9.90 -0.98
CA ASP A 264 -1.90 -10.58 -1.03
C ASP A 264 -0.97 -10.08 0.10
N GLU A 265 -0.05 -10.92 0.56
CA GLU A 265 0.81 -10.63 1.71
C GLU A 265 1.98 -9.69 1.36
N SER A 266 2.46 -9.80 0.11
CA SER A 266 3.49 -8.94 -0.46
C SER A 266 3.01 -7.50 -0.68
N GLU A 267 3.96 -6.59 -0.87
CA GLU A 267 3.66 -5.27 -1.43
C GLU A 267 3.56 -5.40 -2.96
N PRO A 268 2.74 -4.57 -3.64
CA PRO A 268 2.59 -4.67 -5.07
C PRO A 268 3.89 -4.27 -5.77
N ASP A 269 4.38 -5.15 -6.64
CA ASP A 269 5.52 -4.84 -7.52
C ASP A 269 5.23 -3.60 -8.39
N ASP A 270 6.27 -2.94 -8.90
CA ASP A 270 6.13 -1.76 -9.78
C ASP A 270 5.20 -2.04 -10.97
N ALA A 271 5.25 -3.25 -11.52
CA ALA A 271 4.38 -3.68 -12.61
C ALA A 271 2.91 -3.87 -12.17
N MET A 272 2.67 -4.33 -10.94
CA MET A 272 1.33 -4.42 -10.36
C MET A 272 0.78 -3.03 -10.06
N SER A 273 1.62 -2.12 -9.57
CA SER A 273 1.26 -0.72 -9.32
C SER A 273 0.78 -0.02 -10.61
N ARG A 274 1.46 -0.26 -11.74
CA ARG A 274 0.99 0.23 -13.06
C ARG A 274 -0.35 -0.38 -13.47
N LEU A 275 -0.56 -1.67 -13.20
CA LEU A 275 -1.84 -2.33 -13.48
C LEU A 275 -2.99 -1.73 -12.65
N LEU A 276 -2.72 -1.39 -11.38
CA LEU A 276 -3.67 -0.71 -10.52
C LEU A 276 -4.03 0.68 -11.04
N GLU A 277 -3.05 1.45 -11.54
CA GLU A 277 -3.29 2.76 -12.14
C GLU A 277 -4.16 2.67 -13.40
N LEU A 278 -3.94 1.65 -14.25
CA LEU A 278 -4.76 1.42 -15.45
C LEU A 278 -6.22 1.12 -15.12
N TYR A 279 -6.50 0.43 -14.01
CA TYR A 279 -7.83 0.02 -13.57
C TYR A 279 -8.28 0.72 -12.28
N TYR A 280 -7.86 1.96 -12.03
CA TYR A 280 -7.99 2.61 -10.70
C TYR A 280 -9.42 2.63 -10.10
N ASN A 281 -10.46 2.65 -10.93
CA ASN A 281 -11.87 2.64 -10.50
C ASN A 281 -12.46 1.24 -10.27
N ARG A 282 -11.77 0.21 -10.77
CA ARG A 282 -12.28 -1.17 -10.86
C ARG A 282 -11.42 -2.16 -10.06
N LEU A 283 -10.14 -1.88 -9.88
CA LEU A 283 -9.17 -2.75 -9.24
C LEU A 283 -8.56 -2.08 -8.01
N ASP A 284 -8.66 -2.76 -6.89
CA ASP A 284 -8.12 -2.32 -5.61
C ASP A 284 -7.15 -3.36 -5.07
N TYR A 285 -6.09 -2.92 -4.38
CA TYR A 285 -5.10 -3.81 -3.76
C TYR A 285 -5.04 -3.59 -2.25
N ARG A 286 -5.07 -4.68 -1.49
CA ARG A 286 -4.99 -4.68 -0.03
C ARG A 286 -3.91 -5.67 0.40
N ARG A 287 -2.94 -5.19 1.16
CA ARG A 287 -1.85 -6.01 1.67
C ARG A 287 -2.31 -6.78 2.89
N GLY A 288 -2.42 -8.11 2.85
CA GLY A 288 -2.83 -8.90 4.01
C GLY A 288 -2.92 -10.39 3.70
N SER A 289 -3.17 -11.19 4.74
CA SER A 289 -3.27 -12.65 4.60
C SER A 289 -4.70 -13.12 4.75
N VAL A 290 -5.14 -14.01 3.86
CA VAL A 290 -6.43 -14.71 3.94
C VAL A 290 -6.57 -15.52 5.23
N MET A 291 -5.45 -15.93 5.84
CA MET A 291 -5.44 -16.70 7.10
C MET A 291 -5.82 -15.86 8.32
N LYS A 292 -5.77 -14.53 8.21
CA LYS A 292 -6.07 -13.61 9.32
C LYS A 292 -7.49 -13.07 9.18
N SER A 293 -8.36 -13.36 10.16
CA SER A 293 -9.75 -12.86 10.15
C SER A 293 -9.84 -11.34 10.12
N LYS A 294 -8.85 -10.62 10.68
CA LYS A 294 -8.79 -9.15 10.60
C LYS A 294 -8.66 -8.66 9.16
N ASP A 295 -7.88 -9.35 8.32
CA ASP A 295 -7.69 -8.98 6.92
C ASP A 295 -8.93 -9.35 6.10
N LEU A 296 -9.58 -10.48 6.39
CA LEU A 296 -10.87 -10.85 5.78
C LEU A 296 -11.97 -9.83 6.07
N HIS A 297 -12.03 -9.33 7.32
CA HIS A 297 -12.93 -8.24 7.67
C HIS A 297 -12.59 -6.95 6.91
N ARG A 298 -11.30 -6.67 6.75
CA ARG A 298 -10.80 -5.47 6.08
C ARG A 298 -11.13 -5.41 4.59
N VAL A 299 -11.14 -6.56 3.90
CA VAL A 299 -11.58 -6.68 2.50
C VAL A 299 -13.07 -6.97 2.34
N LYS A 300 -13.83 -6.96 3.45
CA LYS A 300 -15.29 -7.15 3.44
C LYS A 300 -15.75 -8.46 2.78
N VAL A 301 -15.11 -9.59 3.11
CA VAL A 301 -15.50 -10.93 2.58
C VAL A 301 -16.96 -11.29 2.88
N MET A 302 -17.55 -10.76 3.96
CA MET A 302 -18.97 -10.98 4.27
C MET A 302 -19.91 -10.47 3.18
N GLU A 303 -19.54 -9.37 2.52
CA GLU A 303 -20.33 -8.68 1.50
C GLU A 303 -19.88 -9.06 0.07
N ALA A 304 -18.76 -9.79 -0.07
CA ALA A 304 -18.22 -10.17 -1.37
C ALA A 304 -19.14 -11.16 -2.10
N GLU A 305 -19.28 -11.03 -3.41
CA GLU A 305 -20.10 -11.95 -4.22
C GLU A 305 -19.40 -13.32 -4.35
N ALA A 306 -18.09 -13.32 -4.59
CA ALA A 306 -17.28 -14.53 -4.63
C ALA A 306 -15.82 -14.25 -4.26
N VAL A 307 -15.11 -15.31 -3.90
CA VAL A 307 -13.66 -15.29 -3.65
C VAL A 307 -12.96 -16.22 -4.63
N LEU A 308 -11.99 -15.69 -5.36
CA LEU A 308 -11.14 -16.44 -6.29
C LEU A 308 -9.77 -16.70 -5.66
N ILE A 309 -9.32 -17.95 -5.73
CA ILE A 309 -8.01 -18.37 -5.24
C ILE A 309 -7.21 -18.90 -6.43
N LEU A 310 -6.16 -18.17 -6.80
CA LEU A 310 -5.28 -18.50 -7.91
C LEU A 310 -4.09 -19.32 -7.43
N ALA A 311 -3.67 -20.31 -8.22
CA ALA A 311 -2.53 -21.16 -7.91
C ALA A 311 -1.29 -20.81 -8.77
N ASP A 312 -0.09 -20.93 -8.19
CA ASP A 312 1.15 -20.79 -8.96
C ASP A 312 1.43 -22.04 -9.83
N ARG A 313 1.30 -21.90 -11.14
CA ARG A 313 1.59 -23.01 -12.08
C ARG A 313 3.09 -23.31 -12.22
N THR A 314 3.96 -22.45 -11.71
CA THR A 314 5.42 -22.53 -11.86
C THR A 314 6.15 -22.96 -10.58
N THR A 315 5.40 -23.28 -9.52
CA THR A 315 5.98 -23.74 -8.25
C THR A 315 6.76 -25.04 -8.42
N SER A 316 7.85 -25.19 -7.66
CA SER A 316 8.60 -26.44 -7.58
C SER A 316 7.89 -27.50 -6.74
N ASP A 317 7.16 -27.05 -5.71
CA ASP A 317 6.37 -27.91 -4.84
C ASP A 317 4.88 -27.65 -5.08
N ILE A 318 4.28 -28.57 -5.83
CA ILE A 318 2.89 -28.48 -6.25
C ILE A 318 1.95 -28.82 -5.09
N ASP A 319 2.33 -29.79 -4.25
CA ASP A 319 1.49 -30.26 -3.14
C ASP A 319 1.43 -29.22 -2.02
N ALA A 320 2.55 -28.54 -1.74
CA ALA A 320 2.56 -27.43 -0.79
C ALA A 320 1.66 -26.26 -1.25
N GLU A 321 1.67 -25.92 -2.54
CA GLU A 321 0.83 -24.85 -3.10
C GLU A 321 -0.66 -25.22 -3.04
N ASP A 322 -1.01 -26.46 -3.40
CA ASP A 322 -2.38 -26.97 -3.29
C ASP A 322 -2.85 -27.00 -1.82
N ALA A 323 -2.00 -27.47 -0.90
CA ALA A 323 -2.30 -27.46 0.53
C ALA A 323 -2.52 -26.03 1.04
N ALA A 324 -1.70 -25.07 0.63
CA ALA A 324 -1.88 -23.65 0.97
C ALA A 324 -3.22 -23.11 0.44
N ASN A 325 -3.58 -23.44 -0.81
CA ASN A 325 -4.86 -23.05 -1.40
C ASN A 325 -6.06 -23.67 -0.68
N ILE A 326 -5.99 -24.95 -0.32
CA ILE A 326 -7.02 -25.61 0.49
C ILE A 326 -7.16 -24.92 1.85
N MET A 327 -6.05 -24.59 2.50
CA MET A 327 -6.10 -23.86 3.79
C MET A 327 -6.70 -22.46 3.64
N ARG A 328 -6.49 -21.77 2.51
CA ARG A 328 -7.14 -20.48 2.21
C ARG A 328 -8.66 -20.67 2.09
N VAL A 329 -9.13 -21.73 1.41
CA VAL A 329 -10.56 -22.10 1.36
C VAL A 329 -11.12 -22.31 2.76
N VAL A 330 -10.44 -23.10 3.60
CA VAL A 330 -10.86 -23.36 4.98
C VAL A 330 -10.99 -22.06 5.77
N SER A 331 -10.01 -21.16 5.68
CA SER A 331 -10.05 -19.86 6.36
C SER A 331 -11.27 -19.01 5.94
N ILE A 332 -11.55 -18.94 4.64
CA ILE A 332 -12.69 -18.18 4.10
C ILE A 332 -14.01 -18.80 4.55
N LYS A 333 -14.14 -20.12 4.44
CA LYS A 333 -15.36 -20.85 4.84
C LYS A 333 -15.63 -20.79 6.34
N ASN A 334 -14.57 -20.79 7.16
CA ASN A 334 -14.68 -20.56 8.60
C ASN A 334 -15.13 -19.14 8.95
N TYR A 335 -14.80 -18.15 8.11
CA TYR A 335 -15.24 -16.76 8.31
C TYR A 335 -16.67 -16.53 7.77
N ARG A 336 -17.01 -17.11 6.61
CA ARG A 336 -18.34 -17.09 5.99
C ARG A 336 -18.62 -18.44 5.33
N GLU A 337 -19.50 -19.23 5.93
CA GLU A 337 -19.85 -20.58 5.45
C GLU A 337 -20.45 -20.56 4.03
N ASN A 338 -21.37 -19.62 3.78
CA ASN A 338 -22.06 -19.45 2.49
C ASN A 338 -21.27 -18.62 1.46
N ALA A 339 -19.97 -18.38 1.66
CA ALA A 339 -19.15 -17.68 0.68
C ALA A 339 -19.02 -18.54 -0.58
N ARG A 340 -19.24 -17.97 -1.76
CA ARG A 340 -18.93 -18.65 -3.03
C ARG A 340 -17.42 -18.64 -3.26
N VAL A 341 -16.79 -19.82 -3.22
CA VAL A 341 -15.33 -19.93 -3.39
C VAL A 341 -15.00 -20.65 -4.69
N ILE A 342 -14.17 -20.02 -5.52
CA ILE A 342 -13.62 -20.59 -6.75
C ILE A 342 -12.12 -20.76 -6.55
N VAL A 343 -11.65 -22.00 -6.48
CA VAL A 343 -10.25 -22.33 -6.18
C VAL A 343 -9.61 -23.07 -7.34
N GLN A 344 -8.36 -22.71 -7.65
CA GLN A 344 -7.52 -23.49 -8.54
C GLN A 344 -6.68 -24.48 -7.73
N VAL A 345 -6.66 -25.72 -8.18
CA VAL A 345 -5.83 -26.81 -7.64
C VAL A 345 -5.04 -27.41 -8.79
N LEU A 346 -3.78 -27.74 -8.57
CA LEU A 346 -2.87 -28.23 -9.59
C LEU A 346 -3.02 -29.75 -9.77
N GLN A 347 -3.07 -30.52 -8.68
CA GLN A 347 -3.24 -31.98 -8.73
C GLN A 347 -4.67 -32.45 -8.46
N TYR A 348 -5.06 -33.55 -9.09
CA TYR A 348 -6.38 -34.15 -8.87
C TYR A 348 -6.53 -34.78 -7.48
N GLN A 349 -5.47 -35.37 -6.94
CA GLN A 349 -5.52 -36.05 -5.62
C GLN A 349 -5.91 -35.07 -4.50
N ASN A 350 -5.40 -33.84 -4.58
CA ASN A 350 -5.65 -32.80 -3.59
C ASN A 350 -7.09 -32.25 -3.63
N LYS A 351 -7.82 -32.47 -4.74
CA LYS A 351 -9.24 -32.09 -4.89
C LYS A 351 -10.14 -32.78 -3.85
N ALA A 352 -9.80 -34.00 -3.43
CA ALA A 352 -10.58 -34.75 -2.45
C ALA A 352 -10.64 -34.05 -1.09
N TYR A 353 -9.57 -33.35 -0.69
CA TYR A 353 -9.54 -32.64 0.59
C TYR A 353 -10.56 -31.50 0.66
N LEU A 354 -10.89 -30.85 -0.46
CA LEU A 354 -11.93 -29.83 -0.51
C LEU A 354 -13.32 -30.40 -0.23
N GLN A 355 -13.59 -31.62 -0.69
CA GLN A 355 -14.87 -32.29 -0.46
C GLN A 355 -15.08 -32.70 1.01
N ASN A 356 -14.00 -32.83 1.77
CA ASN A 356 -14.04 -33.13 3.20
C ASN A 356 -14.37 -31.89 4.06
N ILE A 357 -14.37 -30.68 3.48
CA ILE A 357 -14.72 -29.46 4.18
C ILE A 357 -16.26 -29.40 4.32
N PRO A 358 -16.83 -29.30 5.53
CA PRO A 358 -18.28 -29.40 5.73
C PRO A 358 -19.06 -28.28 5.04
N SER A 359 -18.51 -27.07 4.99
CA SER A 359 -19.12 -25.90 4.36
C SER A 359 -18.87 -25.81 2.84
N TRP A 360 -18.16 -26.77 2.26
CA TRP A 360 -17.93 -26.83 0.81
C TRP A 360 -19.13 -27.45 0.11
N CYS A 361 -19.81 -26.68 -0.74
CA CYS A 361 -21.00 -27.16 -1.40
C CYS A 361 -21.10 -26.66 -2.86
N PRO A 362 -20.93 -27.55 -3.86
CA PRO A 362 -21.07 -27.18 -5.26
C PRO A 362 -22.44 -26.58 -5.62
N LYS A 363 -23.50 -26.96 -4.90
CA LYS A 363 -24.86 -26.39 -5.08
C LYS A 363 -24.94 -24.91 -4.71
N HIS A 364 -24.10 -24.45 -3.79
CA HIS A 364 -23.99 -23.05 -3.39
C HIS A 364 -23.02 -22.25 -4.29
N GLY A 365 -22.54 -22.87 -5.38
CA GLY A 365 -21.69 -22.22 -6.38
C GLY A 365 -20.18 -22.35 -6.14
N ASP A 366 -19.76 -23.19 -5.18
CA ASP A 366 -18.35 -23.51 -4.96
C ASP A 366 -17.78 -24.33 -6.12
N VAL A 367 -16.65 -23.90 -6.66
CA VAL A 367 -16.03 -24.53 -7.83
C VAL A 367 -14.56 -24.79 -7.59
N CYS A 368 -14.13 -26.04 -7.77
CA CYS A 368 -12.73 -26.41 -7.80
C CYS A 368 -12.29 -26.64 -9.25
N LEU A 369 -11.39 -25.79 -9.74
CA LEU A 369 -10.76 -25.89 -11.04
C LEU A 369 -9.45 -26.67 -10.91
N CYS A 370 -9.50 -27.98 -11.16
CA CYS A 370 -8.29 -28.80 -11.20
C CYS A 370 -7.59 -28.65 -12.56
N ILE A 371 -6.39 -28.06 -12.56
CA ILE A 371 -5.63 -27.77 -13.79
C ILE A 371 -5.19 -29.05 -14.49
N ALA A 372 -4.68 -30.05 -13.76
CA ALA A 372 -4.28 -31.33 -14.34
C ALA A 372 -5.48 -32.08 -14.96
N GLU A 373 -6.63 -32.10 -14.29
CA GLU A 373 -7.86 -32.75 -14.78
C GLU A 373 -8.35 -32.10 -16.08
N LEU A 374 -8.44 -30.77 -16.12
CA LEU A 374 -8.87 -30.04 -17.31
C LEU A 374 -7.90 -30.22 -18.48
N ARG A 375 -6.59 -30.10 -18.22
CA ARG A 375 -5.56 -30.25 -19.25
C ARG A 375 -5.58 -31.65 -19.87
N LEU A 376 -5.45 -32.68 -19.04
CA LEU A 376 -5.42 -34.08 -19.52
C LEU A 376 -6.76 -34.49 -20.12
N GLY A 377 -7.88 -33.99 -19.61
CA GLY A 377 -9.21 -34.23 -20.17
C GLY A 377 -9.37 -33.67 -21.58
N LEU A 378 -8.90 -32.44 -21.83
CA LEU A 378 -8.91 -31.84 -23.16
C LEU A 378 -7.97 -32.58 -24.12
N GLU A 379 -6.77 -32.95 -23.67
CA GLU A 379 -5.80 -33.73 -24.47
C GLU A 379 -6.37 -35.11 -24.84
N ALA A 380 -6.97 -35.82 -23.87
CA ALA A 380 -7.58 -37.13 -24.10
C ALA A 380 -8.76 -37.07 -25.10
N ARG A 381 -9.58 -36.01 -25.05
CA ARG A 381 -10.67 -35.81 -26.03
C ARG A 381 -10.13 -35.45 -27.40
N SER A 382 -9.03 -34.69 -27.48
CA SER A 382 -8.35 -34.42 -28.75
C SER A 382 -7.80 -35.68 -29.43
N CYS A 383 -7.52 -36.76 -28.68
CA CYS A 383 -7.17 -38.06 -29.27
C CYS A 383 -8.36 -38.73 -29.99
N LEU A 384 -9.59 -38.47 -29.56
CA LEU A 384 -10.81 -39.00 -30.20
C LEU A 384 -11.28 -38.09 -31.34
N VAL A 385 -11.24 -36.78 -31.11
CA VAL A 385 -11.68 -35.75 -32.07
C VAL A 385 -10.54 -34.74 -32.23
N PRO A 386 -9.74 -34.83 -33.30
CA PRO A 386 -8.63 -33.92 -33.54
C PRO A 386 -9.09 -32.46 -33.54
N GLY A 387 -8.37 -31.60 -32.81
CA GLY A 387 -8.68 -30.17 -32.71
C GLY A 387 -9.69 -29.80 -31.62
N PHE A 388 -10.26 -30.76 -30.89
CA PHE A 388 -11.23 -30.50 -29.82
C PHE A 388 -10.70 -29.54 -28.74
N SER A 389 -9.45 -29.70 -28.30
CA SER A 389 -8.83 -28.81 -27.32
C SER A 389 -8.79 -27.35 -27.79
N THR A 390 -8.50 -27.12 -29.08
CA THR A 390 -8.46 -25.77 -29.67
C THR A 390 -9.86 -25.19 -29.79
N LEU A 391 -10.84 -26.01 -30.20
CA LEU A 391 -12.25 -25.61 -30.26
C LEU A 391 -12.74 -25.15 -28.88
N MET A 392 -12.53 -25.97 -27.85
CA MET A 392 -12.93 -25.64 -26.48
C MET A 392 -12.17 -24.43 -25.93
N ALA A 393 -10.87 -24.30 -26.21
CA ALA A 393 -10.09 -23.15 -25.76
C ALA A 393 -10.62 -21.85 -26.35
N ASN A 394 -11.02 -21.84 -27.63
CA ASN A 394 -11.61 -20.67 -28.27
C ASN A 394 -12.96 -20.31 -27.64
N TYR A 395 -13.82 -21.28 -27.33
CA TYR A 395 -15.11 -21.03 -26.68
C TYR A 395 -15.04 -20.43 -25.28
N PHE A 396 -13.92 -20.61 -24.57
CA PHE A 396 -13.73 -20.08 -23.21
C PHE A 396 -13.05 -18.71 -23.17
N THR A 397 -12.45 -18.26 -24.29
CA THR A 397 -11.70 -16.99 -24.35
C THR A 397 -12.43 -16.00 -25.23
N THR A 398 -12.77 -14.84 -24.69
CA THR A 398 -13.40 -13.79 -25.48
C THR A 398 -12.42 -13.20 -26.49
N ARG A 399 -12.80 -13.23 -27.77
CA ARG A 399 -12.03 -12.65 -28.87
C ARG A 399 -12.93 -11.84 -29.78
N SER A 400 -12.59 -10.56 -29.93
CA SER A 400 -13.23 -9.67 -30.89
C SER A 400 -12.79 -10.02 -32.31
N PHE A 401 -13.74 -10.30 -33.19
CA PHE A 401 -13.50 -10.39 -34.63
C PHE A 401 -13.79 -9.03 -35.29
N SER A 402 -12.92 -8.58 -36.19
CA SER A 402 -13.09 -7.35 -36.97
C SER A 402 -12.96 -7.69 -38.45
N GLU A 403 -14.04 -7.45 -39.21
CA GLU A 403 -14.13 -7.72 -40.65
C GLU A 403 -13.21 -6.82 -41.49
N ASP A 404 -12.73 -5.70 -40.92
CA ASP A 404 -11.87 -4.74 -41.61
C ASP A 404 -10.45 -5.28 -41.86
N ARG A 405 -10.04 -6.31 -41.13
CA ARG A 405 -8.72 -6.93 -41.27
C ARG A 405 -8.81 -8.15 -42.18
N LYS A 406 -8.53 -7.96 -43.46
CA LYS A 406 -8.38 -9.07 -44.42
C LYS A 406 -7.02 -9.73 -44.23
N TYR A 407 -7.02 -11.01 -43.86
CA TYR A 407 -5.81 -11.80 -43.74
C TYR A 407 -5.42 -12.43 -45.08
N THR A 408 -4.17 -12.87 -45.19
CA THR A 408 -3.59 -13.35 -46.46
C THR A 408 -4.16 -14.70 -46.94
N GLY A 409 -4.87 -15.45 -46.09
CA GLY A 409 -5.45 -16.76 -46.43
C GLY A 409 -6.91 -16.89 -46.01
N THR A 410 -7.75 -17.41 -46.90
CA THR A 410 -9.20 -17.56 -46.68
C THR A 410 -9.55 -18.44 -45.48
N TRP A 411 -8.75 -19.46 -45.19
CA TRP A 411 -8.92 -20.33 -44.00
C TRP A 411 -8.74 -19.57 -42.69
N MET A 412 -7.93 -18.50 -42.68
CA MET A 412 -7.64 -17.72 -41.48
C MET A 412 -8.83 -16.83 -41.13
N ASP A 413 -9.49 -16.26 -42.13
CA ASP A 413 -10.73 -15.50 -41.94
C ASP A 413 -11.84 -16.39 -41.36
N GLU A 414 -12.01 -17.60 -41.92
CA GLU A 414 -12.98 -18.60 -41.42
C GLU A 414 -12.65 -19.06 -39.99
N TYR A 415 -11.36 -19.29 -39.69
CA TYR A 415 -10.92 -19.66 -38.35
C TYR A 415 -11.16 -18.53 -37.34
N LEU A 416 -10.82 -17.29 -37.69
CA LEU A 416 -11.00 -16.13 -36.82
C LEU A 416 -12.47 -15.84 -36.55
N HIS A 417 -13.34 -16.01 -37.56
CA HIS A 417 -14.79 -15.98 -37.36
C HIS A 417 -15.24 -17.11 -36.40
N GLY A 418 -14.69 -18.32 -36.52
CA GLY A 418 -14.96 -19.39 -35.55
C GLY A 418 -14.49 -19.04 -34.13
N THR A 419 -13.43 -18.23 -33.99
CA THR A 419 -12.89 -17.84 -32.68
C THR A 419 -13.70 -16.76 -31.96
N SER A 420 -14.62 -16.06 -32.62
CA SER A 420 -15.54 -15.12 -31.96
C SER A 420 -16.79 -15.80 -31.39
N LEU A 421 -16.97 -17.10 -31.59
CA LEU A 421 -18.06 -17.86 -30.99
C LEU A 421 -17.72 -18.23 -29.55
N GLU A 422 -18.70 -18.10 -28.65
CA GLU A 422 -18.54 -18.28 -27.21
C GLU A 422 -19.69 -19.09 -26.60
N LEU A 423 -19.46 -19.63 -25.40
CA LEU A 423 -20.47 -20.37 -24.64
C LEU A 423 -21.27 -19.46 -23.71
N TYR A 424 -22.58 -19.41 -23.92
CA TYR A 424 -23.52 -18.67 -23.08
C TYR A 424 -24.56 -19.59 -22.43
N SER A 425 -24.99 -19.23 -21.23
CA SER A 425 -26.10 -19.90 -20.54
C SER A 425 -27.30 -18.95 -20.45
N ARG A 426 -28.45 -19.42 -20.94
CA ARG A 426 -29.74 -18.72 -20.86
C ARG A 426 -30.84 -19.73 -20.56
N THR A 427 -31.85 -19.28 -19.83
CA THR A 427 -33.08 -20.06 -19.62
C THR A 427 -33.98 -19.95 -20.84
N PHE A 428 -34.53 -21.06 -21.32
CA PHE A 428 -35.50 -21.04 -22.41
C PHE A 428 -36.80 -20.31 -22.00
N GLY A 429 -37.39 -19.60 -22.95
CA GLY A 429 -38.71 -19.00 -22.79
C GLY A 429 -39.83 -20.05 -22.83
N GLN A 430 -41.04 -19.64 -22.45
CA GLN A 430 -42.21 -20.53 -22.38
C GLN A 430 -42.57 -21.15 -23.74
N ALA A 431 -42.18 -20.53 -24.85
CA ALA A 431 -42.46 -21.02 -26.20
C ALA A 431 -41.77 -22.37 -26.52
N PHE A 432 -40.71 -22.73 -25.78
CA PHE A 432 -40.01 -24.00 -25.96
C PHE A 432 -40.60 -25.12 -25.09
N HIS A 433 -41.60 -24.83 -24.24
CA HIS A 433 -42.21 -25.84 -23.38
C HIS A 433 -42.95 -26.90 -24.21
N GLY A 434 -42.71 -28.18 -23.92
CA GLY A 434 -43.32 -29.30 -24.63
C GLY A 434 -42.61 -29.71 -25.94
N LEU A 435 -41.61 -28.92 -26.40
CA LEU A 435 -40.78 -29.30 -27.53
C LEU A 435 -39.70 -30.30 -27.11
N THR A 436 -39.32 -31.19 -28.03
CA THR A 436 -38.12 -32.01 -27.87
C THR A 436 -36.87 -31.17 -28.08
N PHE A 437 -35.73 -31.60 -27.53
CA PHE A 437 -34.45 -30.88 -27.69
C PHE A 437 -34.06 -30.67 -29.16
N ALA A 438 -34.27 -31.69 -30.00
CA ALA A 438 -33.98 -31.58 -31.45
C ALA A 438 -34.86 -30.52 -32.12
N GLN A 439 -36.16 -30.52 -31.86
CA GLN A 439 -37.08 -29.52 -32.38
C GLN A 439 -36.70 -28.10 -31.93
N ALA A 440 -36.31 -27.95 -30.65
CA ALA A 440 -35.85 -26.67 -30.13
C ALA A 440 -34.59 -26.19 -30.88
N CYS A 441 -33.60 -27.06 -31.10
CA CYS A 441 -32.41 -26.72 -31.89
C CYS A 441 -32.73 -26.27 -33.32
N ASP A 442 -33.66 -26.96 -33.99
CA ASP A 442 -34.07 -26.58 -35.35
C ASP A 442 -34.73 -25.18 -35.37
N VAL A 443 -35.52 -24.84 -34.34
CA VAL A 443 -36.08 -23.49 -34.18
C VAL A 443 -34.98 -22.44 -33.97
N PHE A 444 -33.90 -22.76 -33.23
CA PHE A 444 -32.78 -21.83 -33.03
C PHE A 444 -31.98 -21.56 -34.31
N HIS A 445 -31.91 -22.54 -35.21
CA HIS A 445 -31.25 -22.38 -36.52
C HIS A 445 -32.19 -21.85 -37.61
N TYR A 446 -33.45 -21.60 -37.28
CA TYR A 446 -34.44 -21.08 -38.21
C TYR A 446 -34.21 -19.59 -38.52
N CYS A 447 -34.27 -19.24 -39.80
CA CYS A 447 -34.08 -17.87 -40.28
C CYS A 447 -35.38 -17.35 -40.93
N ALA A 448 -36.02 -16.36 -40.28
CA ALA A 448 -37.26 -15.75 -40.77
C ALA A 448 -37.08 -14.93 -42.07
N THR A 449 -35.84 -14.58 -42.45
CA THR A 449 -35.59 -13.86 -43.71
C THR A 449 -35.54 -14.79 -44.93
N CYS A 450 -35.35 -16.09 -44.72
CA CYS A 450 -35.23 -17.07 -45.79
C CYS A 450 -36.41 -18.06 -45.87
N HIS A 451 -37.27 -18.06 -44.85
CA HIS A 451 -38.45 -18.91 -44.76
C HIS A 451 -39.66 -18.07 -44.27
N SER A 452 -40.82 -18.26 -44.90
CA SER A 452 -42.09 -17.68 -44.47
C SER A 452 -42.55 -18.27 -43.13
N ASP A 453 -43.35 -17.51 -42.37
CA ASP A 453 -43.97 -17.98 -41.12
C ASP A 453 -44.52 -19.40 -41.27
N PHE A 454 -44.08 -20.31 -40.40
CA PHE A 454 -44.43 -21.72 -40.45
C PHE A 454 -45.58 -22.02 -39.49
N SER A 455 -46.58 -22.77 -39.97
CA SER A 455 -47.72 -23.23 -39.16
C SER A 455 -47.45 -24.54 -38.43
N ASP A 456 -46.63 -25.43 -39.01
CA ASP A 456 -46.30 -26.76 -38.47
C ASP A 456 -44.81 -26.92 -38.22
N LEU A 457 -44.43 -27.49 -37.07
CA LEU A 457 -43.03 -27.80 -36.72
C LEU A 457 -42.33 -28.72 -37.74
N ALA A 458 -43.08 -29.56 -38.46
CA ALA A 458 -42.54 -30.45 -39.50
C ALA A 458 -42.04 -29.71 -40.75
N ASN A 459 -42.36 -28.42 -40.90
CA ASN A 459 -41.97 -27.59 -42.04
C ASN A 459 -40.72 -26.74 -41.78
N ILE A 460 -40.11 -26.84 -40.59
CA ILE A 460 -38.85 -26.17 -40.28
C ILE A 460 -37.73 -26.88 -41.06
N LYS A 461 -37.29 -26.27 -42.16
CA LYS A 461 -36.14 -26.73 -42.94
C LYS A 461 -34.88 -26.00 -42.44
N GLN A 462 -33.76 -26.70 -42.35
CA GLN A 462 -32.46 -26.05 -42.13
C GLN A 462 -32.17 -25.07 -43.29
N CYS A 463 -31.97 -23.80 -42.96
CA CYS A 463 -31.64 -22.74 -43.91
C CYS A 463 -30.31 -23.06 -44.61
N LYS A 464 -30.26 -23.04 -45.95
CA LYS A 464 -28.99 -23.15 -46.73
C LYS A 464 -28.24 -21.83 -46.88
N CYS A 465 -28.60 -20.89 -46.05
CA CYS A 465 -28.19 -19.51 -46.10
C CYS A 465 -26.76 -19.52 -45.59
N ARG A 466 -25.78 -19.36 -46.49
CA ARG A 466 -24.45 -18.86 -46.07
C ARG A 466 -24.78 -17.68 -45.17
N HIS A 467 -24.41 -17.73 -43.89
CA HIS A 467 -24.64 -16.64 -42.93
C HIS A 467 -23.99 -15.37 -43.49
N ALA A 468 -24.71 -14.70 -44.37
CA ALA A 468 -24.37 -13.44 -44.99
C ALA A 468 -24.92 -12.40 -44.03
N GLU A 469 -23.99 -11.62 -43.50
CA GLU A 469 -24.22 -10.29 -42.95
C GLU A 469 -25.13 -10.27 -41.72
N GLY A 470 -24.49 -10.16 -40.55
CA GLY A 470 -25.10 -9.47 -39.43
C GLY A 470 -26.46 -10.00 -38.98
N SER A 471 -26.52 -11.25 -38.52
CA SER A 471 -27.43 -11.55 -37.41
C SER A 471 -26.84 -11.00 -36.10
N THR A 472 -26.43 -9.74 -36.11
CA THR A 472 -26.81 -8.87 -35.01
C THR A 472 -28.32 -9.03 -34.91
N LEU A 473 -28.78 -9.67 -33.83
CA LEU A 473 -30.10 -9.37 -33.29
C LEU A 473 -30.25 -7.86 -33.43
N ILE A 474 -31.20 -7.41 -34.25
CA ILE A 474 -31.46 -6.00 -34.50
C ILE A 474 -31.71 -5.37 -33.14
N TYR A 475 -30.66 -4.76 -32.59
CA TYR A 475 -30.75 -3.84 -31.48
C TYR A 475 -31.03 -2.51 -32.17
N GLU A 476 -32.31 -2.26 -32.49
CA GLU A 476 -32.72 -0.90 -32.79
C GLU A 476 -32.49 -0.08 -31.52
N SER A 477 -31.40 0.69 -31.52
CA SER A 477 -31.21 1.83 -30.64
C SER A 477 -32.24 2.90 -31.01
N LYS A 478 -33.51 2.69 -30.66
CA LYS A 478 -34.50 3.78 -30.64
C LYS A 478 -34.41 4.47 -29.29
N THR A 479 -33.73 5.61 -29.35
CA THR A 479 -33.82 6.71 -28.40
C THR A 479 -35.27 7.08 -28.12
N SER A 480 -35.48 7.56 -26.89
CA SER A 480 -36.71 8.10 -26.28
C SER A 480 -37.69 7.06 -25.71
N VAL A 481 -37.65 6.91 -24.37
CA VAL A 481 -38.79 7.11 -23.45
C VAL A 481 -38.31 6.94 -21.99
N SER A 482 -38.56 7.98 -21.19
CA SER A 482 -38.45 8.15 -19.73
C SER A 482 -37.65 7.12 -18.90
N THR A 483 -36.55 7.59 -18.34
CA THR A 483 -35.70 6.91 -17.34
C THR A 483 -36.41 6.67 -16.00
N PRO A 484 -36.47 5.44 -15.46
CA PRO A 484 -36.71 5.21 -14.04
C PRO A 484 -35.42 5.42 -13.23
N ARG A 485 -35.52 6.19 -12.15
CA ARG A 485 -34.40 6.75 -11.35
C ARG A 485 -33.67 5.77 -10.40
N SER A 486 -33.64 4.46 -10.63
CA SER A 486 -32.83 3.57 -9.77
C SER A 486 -32.20 2.36 -10.50
N PRO A 487 -30.92 2.02 -10.22
CA PRO A 487 -30.22 0.87 -10.82
C PRO A 487 -30.88 -0.50 -10.53
N LEU A 488 -31.51 -0.63 -9.36
CA LEU A 488 -32.21 -1.83 -8.90
C LEU A 488 -33.41 -2.17 -9.81
N LEU A 489 -34.09 -1.16 -10.33
CA LEU A 489 -35.18 -1.33 -11.29
C LEU A 489 -34.69 -1.81 -12.66
N ARG A 490 -33.42 -1.57 -13.02
CA ARG A 490 -32.82 -2.04 -14.28
C ARG A 490 -32.50 -3.54 -14.24
N MET A 491 -32.05 -4.04 -13.09
CA MET A 491 -31.90 -5.49 -12.85
C MET A 491 -33.25 -6.22 -12.81
N LEU A 492 -34.30 -5.57 -12.30
CA LEU A 492 -35.66 -6.13 -12.28
C LEU A 492 -36.42 -5.95 -13.60
N SER A 493 -36.08 -4.96 -14.43
CA SER A 493 -36.78 -4.66 -15.70
C SER A 493 -36.35 -5.54 -16.86
N GLN A 494 -35.20 -6.22 -16.79
CA GLN A 494 -34.79 -7.21 -17.81
C GLN A 494 -35.72 -8.45 -17.88
N ARG A 495 -36.79 -8.50 -17.08
CA ARG A 495 -37.86 -9.50 -17.13
C ARG A 495 -38.95 -9.26 -18.18
N LYS A 496 -38.85 -8.23 -19.03
CA LYS A 496 -39.83 -8.01 -20.11
C LYS A 496 -39.23 -8.36 -21.46
N GLY A 497 -39.85 -9.36 -22.09
CA GLY A 497 -39.55 -9.96 -23.38
C GLY A 497 -39.18 -9.00 -24.49
N THR A 498 -38.22 -9.43 -25.31
CA THR A 498 -37.81 -8.78 -26.56
C THR A 498 -38.78 -9.14 -27.69
N GLU A 499 -38.85 -8.33 -28.74
CA GLU A 499 -39.74 -8.44 -29.93
C GLU A 499 -39.78 -9.82 -30.63
N MET A 500 -38.79 -10.70 -30.39
CA MET A 500 -38.86 -12.09 -30.88
C MET A 500 -39.93 -12.88 -30.12
N GLU A 501 -40.08 -12.63 -28.82
CA GLU A 501 -41.18 -13.15 -28.02
C GLU A 501 -42.51 -12.59 -28.52
N SER A 502 -42.62 -11.34 -29.00
CA SER A 502 -43.91 -10.83 -29.49
C SER A 502 -44.35 -11.52 -30.79
N LYS A 503 -43.42 -11.87 -31.69
CA LYS A 503 -43.75 -12.61 -32.92
C LYS A 503 -44.10 -14.07 -32.65
N LEU A 504 -43.34 -14.75 -31.77
CA LEU A 504 -43.68 -16.09 -31.27
C LEU A 504 -44.98 -16.11 -30.44
N TRP A 505 -45.24 -15.05 -29.68
CA TRP A 505 -46.45 -14.90 -28.88
C TRP A 505 -47.68 -14.63 -29.75
N THR A 506 -47.53 -13.92 -30.87
CA THR A 506 -48.61 -13.76 -31.87
C THR A 506 -48.96 -15.10 -32.51
N TYR A 507 -47.96 -15.97 -32.75
CA TYR A 507 -48.16 -17.35 -33.20
C TYR A 507 -48.89 -18.21 -32.14
N MET A 508 -48.49 -18.11 -30.87
CA MET A 508 -49.08 -18.92 -29.79
C MET A 508 -50.47 -18.42 -29.31
N CYS A 509 -50.77 -17.13 -29.40
CA CYS A 509 -52.05 -16.55 -28.96
C CYS A 509 -53.25 -16.87 -29.87
N HIS A 510 -53.02 -17.43 -31.06
CA HIS A 510 -54.09 -17.83 -31.99
C HIS A 510 -54.59 -19.26 -31.78
N TYR A 511 -54.07 -19.99 -30.80
CA TYR A 511 -54.61 -21.28 -30.38
C TYR A 511 -55.34 -21.17 -29.03
N PRO A 512 -56.69 -21.15 -29.00
CA PRO A 512 -57.41 -21.49 -27.80
C PRO A 512 -57.38 -23.02 -27.64
N ASN A 513 -56.90 -23.47 -26.48
CA ASN A 513 -57.15 -24.76 -25.82
C ASN A 513 -57.12 -26.04 -26.69
N ALA A 514 -56.17 -26.92 -26.37
CA ALA A 514 -56.48 -28.34 -26.28
C ALA A 514 -57.46 -28.58 -25.11
#